data_AF-A0A535L9S3-F1
#
_entry.id   AF-A0A535L9S3-F1
#
_cell.length_a   1.000
_cell.length_b   1.000
_cell.length_c   1.000
_cell.angle_alpha   90.00
_cell.angle_beta   90.00
_cell.angle_gamma   90.00
#
_symmetry.space_group_name_H-M   'P 1'
#
loop_
_entity.id
_entity.type
_entity.pdbx_description
1 polymer ?
#
loop_
_entity_poly.entity_id
_entity_poly.type
_entity_poly.pdbx_seq_one_letter_code
_entity_poly.pdbx_strand_id
1 'polypeptide(L)'
;MPPVSSRTETFTMGVEEEYQIIQPGTYELSSSSSALLPTAQRALGEKVQPELQLSQLEAATPVCRSLQEVRAALVHIRGELVAAAARQGKYLA
;
A
#
# COMPACT_ATOMS: atom_id res chain seq x y z
N MET A 1 -18.90 -32.57 30.90
CA MET A 1 -18.40 -31.44 30.10
C MET A 1 -18.35 -31.89 28.65
N PRO A 2 -18.98 -31.19 27.70
CA PRO A 2 -18.83 -31.55 26.29
C PRO A 2 -17.39 -31.27 25.85
N PRO A 3 -16.85 -32.01 24.88
CA PRO A 3 -15.52 -31.72 24.35
C PRO A 3 -15.53 -30.38 23.62
N VAL A 4 -14.71 -29.44 24.08
CA VAL A 4 -14.39 -28.22 23.31
C VAL A 4 -13.57 -28.67 22.11
N SER A 5 -14.14 -28.57 20.92
CA SER A 5 -13.40 -28.76 19.68
C SER A 5 -12.34 -27.67 19.58
N SER A 6 -11.07 -28.02 19.79
CA SER A 6 -9.94 -27.11 19.57
C SER A 6 -9.67 -26.95 18.07
N ARG A 7 -10.60 -26.33 17.34
CA ARG A 7 -10.29 -25.79 16.03
C ARG A 7 -9.55 -24.47 16.27
N THR A 8 -8.23 -24.54 16.32
CA THR A 8 -7.41 -23.35 16.13
C THR A 8 -7.50 -23.02 14.64
N GLU A 9 -8.53 -22.28 14.24
CA GLU A 9 -8.57 -21.75 12.88
C GLU A 9 -7.36 -20.84 12.69
N THR A 10 -6.61 -21.07 11.61
CA THR A 10 -5.44 -20.25 11.28
C THR A 10 -5.95 -18.94 10.68
N PHE A 11 -6.01 -17.89 11.49
CA PHE A 11 -6.40 -16.56 11.02
C PHE A 11 -5.43 -16.03 9.97
N THR A 12 -5.96 -15.28 9.01
CA THR A 12 -5.19 -14.54 8.01
C THR A 12 -5.33 -13.04 8.23
N MET A 13 -4.44 -12.26 7.62
CA MET A 13 -4.38 -10.80 7.74
C MET A 13 -4.20 -10.15 6.37
N GLY A 14 -4.86 -9.03 6.14
CA GLY A 14 -4.56 -8.09 5.07
C GLY A 14 -4.36 -6.70 5.67
N VAL A 15 -3.47 -5.90 5.10
CA VAL A 15 -3.20 -4.54 5.53
C VAL A 15 -3.33 -3.60 4.34
N GLU A 16 -4.04 -2.51 4.53
CA GLU A 16 -4.15 -1.38 3.61
C GLU A 16 -3.37 -0.20 4.18
N GLU A 17 -2.61 0.47 3.32
CA GLU A 17 -1.91 1.72 3.64
C GLU A 17 -2.28 2.78 2.61
N GLU A 18 -2.78 3.91 3.11
CA GLU A 18 -3.03 5.10 2.31
C GLU A 18 -1.86 6.08 2.46
N TYR A 19 -1.37 6.59 1.33
CA TYR A 19 -0.26 7.52 1.26
C TYR A 19 -0.69 8.84 0.68
N GLN A 20 -0.13 9.93 1.19
CA GLN A 20 -0.31 11.27 0.65
C GLN A 20 0.79 11.58 -0.36
N ILE A 21 0.42 12.11 -1.52
CA ILE A 21 1.35 12.56 -2.55
C ILE A 21 1.72 14.01 -2.24
N ILE A 22 3.01 14.27 -2.03
CA ILE A 22 3.51 15.56 -1.57
C ILE A 22 4.36 16.22 -2.65
N GLN A 23 4.17 17.53 -2.84
CA GLN A 23 5.02 18.36 -3.68
C GLN A 23 6.32 18.73 -2.94
N PRO A 24 7.50 18.34 -3.44
CA PRO A 24 8.77 18.76 -2.85
C PRO A 24 8.94 20.28 -2.88
N GLY A 25 9.50 20.84 -1.81
CA GLY A 25 9.76 22.28 -1.65
C GLY A 25 8.63 23.04 -0.95
N THR A 26 7.36 22.72 -1.23
CA THR A 26 6.20 23.34 -0.56
C THR A 26 5.59 22.45 0.51
N TYR A 27 5.76 21.13 0.42
CA TYR A 27 5.11 20.12 1.28
C TYR A 27 3.58 20.12 1.20
N GLU A 28 3.02 20.73 0.16
CA GLU A 28 1.59 20.70 -0.10
C GLU A 28 1.16 19.35 -0.69
N LEU A 29 -0.11 18.99 -0.48
CA LEU A 29 -0.74 17.85 -1.16
C LEU A 29 -0.79 18.10 -2.67
N SER A 30 -0.40 17.09 -3.44
CA SER A 30 -0.37 17.14 -4.89
C SER A 30 -1.44 16.23 -5.48
N SER A 31 -2.40 16.79 -6.20
CA SER A 31 -3.45 16.06 -6.92
C SER A 31 -2.93 15.34 -8.18
N SER A 32 -1.99 14.41 -8.00
CA SER A 32 -1.26 13.75 -9.09
C SER A 32 -1.38 12.22 -9.07
N SER A 33 -2.36 11.66 -8.35
CA SER A 33 -2.56 10.20 -8.28
C SER A 33 -2.75 9.57 -9.66
N SER A 34 -3.49 10.23 -10.56
CA SER A 34 -3.72 9.74 -11.94
C SER A 34 -2.46 9.64 -12.79
N ALA A 35 -1.49 10.52 -12.56
CA ALA A 35 -0.19 10.47 -13.23
C ALA A 35 0.72 9.40 -12.60
N LEU A 36 0.64 9.23 -11.28
CA LEU A 36 1.49 8.32 -10.52
C LEU A 36 1.08 6.85 -10.65
N LEU A 37 -0.23 6.59 -10.63
CA LEU A 37 -0.82 5.26 -10.59
C LEU A 37 -0.31 4.33 -11.70
N PRO A 38 -0.23 4.72 -12.99
CA PRO A 38 0.28 3.83 -14.04
C PRO A 38 1.73 3.39 -13.81
N THR A 39 2.55 4.24 -13.18
CA THR A 39 3.95 3.88 -12.86
C THR A 39 4.01 2.91 -11.70
N ALA A 40 3.19 3.10 -10.66
CA ALA A 40 3.09 2.19 -9.53
C ALA A 40 2.51 0.81 -9.95
N GLN A 41 1.45 0.80 -10.75
CA GLN A 41 0.79 -0.42 -11.22
C GLN A 41 1.68 -1.30 -12.09
N ARG A 42 2.64 -0.72 -12.83
CA ARG A 42 3.64 -1.52 -13.56
C ARG A 42 4.49 -2.42 -12.64
N ALA A 43 4.71 -2.00 -11.39
CA ALA A 43 5.47 -2.78 -10.42
C ALA A 43 4.57 -3.65 -9.53
N LEU A 44 3.42 -3.11 -9.12
CA LEU A 44 2.60 -3.69 -8.04
C LEU A 44 1.27 -4.31 -8.52
N GLY A 45 0.86 -4.06 -9.76
CA GLY A 45 -0.42 -4.51 -10.31
C GLY A 45 -1.61 -3.91 -9.56
N GLU A 46 -2.62 -4.73 -9.31
CA GLU A 46 -3.87 -4.34 -8.61
C GLU A 46 -3.70 -4.06 -7.11
N LYS A 47 -2.49 -4.26 -6.56
CA LYS A 47 -2.19 -3.94 -5.16
C LYS A 47 -2.14 -2.44 -4.89
N VAL A 48 -2.22 -1.59 -5.92
CA VAL A 48 -2.27 -0.13 -5.79
C VAL A 48 -3.46 0.38 -6.58
N GLN A 49 -4.27 1.20 -5.94
CA GLN A 49 -5.52 1.72 -6.49
C GLN A 49 -5.58 3.25 -6.37
N PRO A 50 -6.32 3.92 -7.27
CA PRO A 50 -6.65 5.32 -7.08
C PRO A 50 -7.66 5.47 -5.94
N GLU A 51 -7.46 6.48 -5.10
CA GLU A 51 -8.40 6.83 -4.04
C GLU A 51 -9.32 7.99 -4.46
N LEU A 52 -10.45 8.18 -3.78
CA LEU A 52 -11.39 9.28 -4.02
C LEU A 52 -10.70 10.64 -3.93
N GLN A 53 -9.70 10.78 -3.05
CA GLN A 53 -8.84 11.97 -3.02
C GLN A 53 -7.70 11.83 -4.03
N LEU A 54 -7.64 12.76 -5.00
CA LEU A 54 -6.61 12.77 -6.05
C LEU A 54 -5.17 12.98 -5.53
N SER A 55 -5.02 13.32 -4.27
CA SER A 55 -3.75 13.47 -3.57
C SER A 55 -3.33 12.21 -2.80
N GLN A 56 -4.05 11.10 -2.93
CA GLN A 56 -3.74 9.86 -2.24
C GLN A 56 -3.53 8.69 -3.20
N LEU A 57 -2.80 7.70 -2.71
CA LEU A 57 -2.75 6.35 -3.25
C LEU A 57 -3.01 5.36 -2.12
N GLU A 58 -3.84 4.36 -2.38
CA GLU A 58 -4.01 3.22 -1.49
C GLU A 58 -3.18 2.05 -2.00
N ALA A 59 -2.56 1.30 -1.09
CA ALA A 59 -1.98 0.01 -1.39
C ALA A 59 -2.35 -1.07 -0.37
N ALA A 60 -2.59 -2.28 -0.88
CA ALA A 60 -3.02 -3.42 -0.08
C ALA A 60 -2.01 -4.58 -0.16
N THR A 61 -1.74 -5.22 0.98
CA THR A 61 -0.98 -6.47 1.01
C THR A 61 -1.83 -7.61 0.43
N PRO A 62 -1.21 -8.71 -0.05
CA PRO A 62 -1.95 -9.96 -0.20
C PRO A 62 -2.46 -10.45 1.16
N VAL A 63 -3.31 -11.49 1.14
CA VAL A 63 -3.69 -12.23 2.34
C VAL A 63 -2.46 -12.94 2.91
N CYS A 64 -2.02 -12.53 4.10
CA CYS A 64 -0.87 -13.05 4.81
C CYS A 64 -1.28 -14.02 5.93
N ARG A 65 -0.40 -14.97 6.25
CA ARG A 65 -0.55 -15.95 7.34
C ARG A 65 0.33 -15.63 8.56
N SER A 66 1.21 -14.64 8.45
CA SER A 66 2.10 -14.22 9.53
C SER A 66 2.43 -12.72 9.45
N LEU A 67 2.88 -12.15 10.57
CA LEU A 67 3.34 -10.76 10.61
C LEU A 67 4.62 -10.54 9.80
N GLN A 68 5.45 -11.58 9.64
CA GLN A 68 6.63 -11.54 8.78
C GLN A 68 6.25 -11.37 7.32
N GLU A 69 5.22 -12.08 6.85
CA GLU A 69 4.67 -11.91 5.49
C GLU A 69 4.11 -10.50 5.30
N VAL A 70 3.34 -9.98 6.27
CA VAL A 70 2.84 -8.59 6.24
C VAL A 70 4.00 -7.61 6.11
N ARG A 71 5.03 -7.73 6.97
CA ARG A 71 6.19 -6.84 6.94
C ARG A 71 6.92 -6.88 5.60
N ALA A 72 7.14 -8.08 5.04
CA ALA A 72 7.80 -8.22 3.76
C ALA A 72 7.00 -7.57 2.62
N ALA A 73 5.68 -7.77 2.60
CA ALA A 73 4.79 -7.15 1.63
C ALA A 73 4.81 -5.62 1.74
N LEU A 74 4.65 -5.07 2.94
CA LEU A 74 4.64 -3.62 3.17
C LEU A 74 5.97 -2.97 2.78
N VAL A 75 7.12 -3.56 3.14
CA VAL A 75 8.44 -3.03 2.77
C VAL A 75 8.60 -2.98 1.25
N HIS A 76 8.19 -4.04 0.55
CA HIS A 76 8.27 -4.09 -0.91
C HIS A 76 7.35 -3.03 -1.55
N ILE A 77 6.08 -2.99 -1.15
CA ILE A 77 5.08 -2.04 -1.66
C ILE A 77 5.55 -0.60 -1.46
N ARG A 78 5.97 -0.24 -0.23
CA ARG A 78 6.50 1.10 0.09
C ARG A 78 7.68 1.48 -0.80
N GLY A 79 8.63 0.56 -0.99
CA GLY A 79 9.80 0.80 -1.84
C GLY A 79 9.42 1.12 -3.28
N GLU A 80 8.51 0.35 -3.87
CA GLU A 80 8.05 0.57 -5.24
C GLU A 80 7.24 1.87 -5.39
N LEU A 81 6.38 2.18 -4.42
CA LEU A 81 5.62 3.44 -4.41
C LEU A 81 6.53 4.67 -4.31
N VAL A 82 7.48 4.66 -3.37
CA VAL A 82 8.47 5.75 -3.22
C VAL A 82 9.29 5.92 -4.49
N ALA A 83 9.73 4.81 -5.11
CA ALA A 83 10.45 4.86 -6.38
C ALA A 83 9.59 5.42 -7.52
N ALA A 84 8.30 5.04 -7.59
CA ALA A 84 7.37 5.59 -8.56
C ALA A 84 7.17 7.10 -8.38
N ALA A 85 7.00 7.57 -7.13
CA ALA A 85 6.83 8.99 -6.82
C ALA A 85 8.08 9.79 -7.16
N ALA A 86 9.26 9.28 -6.82
CA ALA A 86 10.54 9.90 -7.13
C ALA A 86 10.77 10.10 -8.63
N ARG A 87 10.36 9.13 -9.47
CA ARG A 87 10.42 9.27 -10.96
C ARG A 87 9.56 10.41 -11.49
N GLN A 88 8.59 10.88 -10.72
CA GLN A 88 7.71 12.01 -11.07
C GLN A 88 8.04 13.28 -10.28
N GLY A 89 9.16 13.30 -9.53
CA GLY A 89 9.55 14.44 -8.71
C GLY A 89 8.57 14.71 -7.57
N LYS A 90 7.95 13.67 -7.00
CA LYS A 90 7.04 13.74 -5.85
C LYS A 90 7.60 12.99 -4.65
N TYR A 91 7.13 13.33 -3.45
CA TYR A 91 7.31 12.52 -2.25
C TYR A 91 6.02 11.78 -1.91
N LEU A 92 6.15 10.73 -1.10
CA LEU A 92 5.03 10.06 -0.44
C LEU A 92 5.21 10.17 1.07
N ALA A 93 4.10 10.42 1.77
CA ALA A 93 4.01 10.47 3.22
C ALA A 93 2.95 9.48 3.70
#